data_AF-A0A2E9H2Y1-F1
#
_entry.id   AF-A0A2E9H2Y1-F1
#
_cell.length_a   1.000
_cell.length_b   1.000
_cell.length_c   1.000
_cell.angle_alpha   90.00
_cell.angle_beta   90.00
_cell.angle_gamma   90.00
#
_symmetry.space_group_name_H-M   'P 1'
#
loop_
_entity.id
_entity.type
_entity.pdbx_description
1 polymer ?
#
loop_
_entity_poly.entity_id
_entity_poly.type
_entity_poly.pdbx_seq_one_letter_code
_entity_poly.pdbx_strand_id
1 'polypeptide(L)'
;MQTSEPTFENNRLFALAKQFKEITEHPGEFKFAINAHREIEYGTWSLSDFVWERPEISLFKLYLIELLQNLVTVRHTNGFEISSTTKAVIGGGTIKVIW
;
A
#
# COMPACT_ATOMS: atom_id res chain seq x y z
N MET A 1 19.14 -19.31 -5.92
CA MET A 1 18.35 -18.66 -4.87
C MET A 1 18.05 -17.25 -5.33
N GLN A 2 16.81 -17.00 -5.75
CA GLN A 2 16.38 -15.70 -6.29
C GLN A 2 16.25 -14.70 -5.13
N THR A 3 17.16 -13.75 -5.05
CA THR A 3 17.05 -12.55 -4.21
C THR A 3 16.04 -11.59 -4.84
N SER A 4 14.76 -11.93 -4.78
CA SER A 4 13.65 -11.08 -5.24
C SER A 4 12.96 -10.44 -4.05
N GLU A 5 13.70 -9.81 -3.14
CA GLU A 5 13.18 -9.41 -1.83
C GLU A 5 13.63 -7.97 -1.54
N PRO A 6 12.91 -7.23 -0.69
CA PRO A 6 12.63 -5.78 -0.66
C PRO A 6 12.64 -4.88 -1.92
N THR A 7 13.60 -5.01 -2.83
CA THR A 7 13.90 -3.94 -3.81
C THR A 7 12.83 -3.83 -4.88
N PHE A 8 12.29 -4.95 -5.36
CA PHE A 8 11.27 -4.97 -6.41
C PHE A 8 9.92 -4.40 -5.94
N GLU A 9 9.55 -4.71 -4.71
CA GLU A 9 8.32 -4.25 -4.07
C GLU A 9 8.36 -2.76 -3.77
N ASN A 10 9.49 -2.29 -3.21
CA ASN A 10 9.74 -0.87 -3.01
C ASN A 10 9.76 -0.10 -4.34
N ASN A 11 10.26 -0.70 -5.42
CA ASN A 11 10.24 -0.09 -6.75
C ASN A 11 8.80 0.10 -7.28
N ARG A 12 7.89 -0.84 -7.02
CA ARG A 12 6.48 -0.72 -7.43
C ARG A 12 5.72 0.33 -6.61
N LEU A 13 5.94 0.36 -5.29
CA LEU A 13 5.38 1.41 -4.43
C LEU A 13 5.92 2.79 -4.83
N PHE A 14 7.21 2.88 -5.15
CA PHE A 14 7.83 4.10 -5.65
C PHE A 14 7.27 4.54 -7.01
N ALA A 15 7.07 3.60 -7.95
CA ALA A 15 6.47 3.90 -9.25
C ALA A 15 5.04 4.42 -9.10
N LEU A 16 4.24 3.80 -8.23
CA LEU A 16 2.88 4.25 -7.92
C LEU A 16 2.89 5.65 -7.29
N ALA A 17 3.79 5.89 -6.32
CA ALA A 17 3.93 7.20 -5.69
C ALA A 17 4.30 8.29 -6.71
N LYS A 18 5.21 7.99 -7.64
CA LYS A 18 5.60 8.90 -8.72
C LYS A 18 4.45 9.17 -9.69
N GLN A 19 3.67 8.15 -10.04
CA GLN A 19 2.51 8.29 -10.93
C GLN A 19 1.42 9.17 -10.30
N PHE A 20 1.18 9.01 -9.00
CA PHE A 20 0.18 9.76 -8.24
C PHE A 20 0.85 10.75 -7.28
N LYS A 21 1.83 11.51 -7.77
CA LYS A 21 2.65 12.42 -6.96
C LYS A 21 1.78 13.44 -6.22
N GLU A 22 0.82 14.04 -6.91
CA GLU A 22 -0.09 15.03 -6.34
C GLU A 22 -0.96 14.47 -5.21
N ILE A 23 -1.19 13.16 -5.17
CA ILE A 23 -1.90 12.49 -4.06
C ILE A 23 -0.90 12.16 -2.94
N THR A 24 0.26 11.59 -3.30
CA THR A 24 1.23 11.08 -2.33
C THR A 24 2.09 12.15 -1.66
N GLU A 25 2.06 13.39 -2.15
CA GLU A 25 2.60 14.54 -1.44
C GLU A 25 1.82 14.84 -0.15
N HIS A 26 0.54 14.52 -0.12
CA HIS A 26 -0.31 14.74 1.03
C HIS A 26 -0.26 13.57 2.02
N PRO A 27 -0.33 13.86 3.34
CA PRO A 27 -0.30 12.82 4.35
C PRO A 27 -1.60 11.99 4.32
N GLY A 28 -1.43 10.68 4.46
CA GLY A 28 -2.53 9.74 4.60
C GLY A 28 -2.06 8.37 5.06
N GLU A 29 -3.02 7.53 5.42
CA GLU A 29 -2.76 6.11 5.66
C GLU A 29 -3.93 5.25 5.17
N PHE A 30 -3.58 4.05 4.74
CA PHE A 30 -4.53 2.96 4.53
C PHE A 30 -4.21 1.87 5.53
N LYS A 31 -5.02 1.76 6.57
CA LYS A 31 -4.96 0.68 7.56
C LYS A 31 -5.75 -0.49 7.04
N PHE A 32 -5.18 -1.68 7.05
CA PHE A 32 -5.87 -2.87 6.56
C PHE A 32 -5.56 -4.10 7.40
N ALA A 33 -6.48 -5.06 7.37
CA ALA A 33 -6.25 -6.37 7.93
C ALA A 33 -6.35 -7.46 6.86
N ILE A 34 -5.81 -8.61 7.22
CA ILE A 34 -5.67 -9.75 6.34
C ILE A 34 -6.45 -10.91 6.96
N ASN A 35 -7.33 -11.52 6.17
CA ASN A 35 -8.12 -12.66 6.61
C ASN A 35 -7.30 -13.97 6.62
N ALA A 36 -7.94 -15.06 7.04
CA ALA A 36 -7.34 -16.40 7.02
C ALA A 36 -6.96 -16.89 5.60
N HIS A 37 -7.57 -16.33 4.56
CA HIS A 37 -7.27 -16.60 3.15
C HIS A 37 -6.13 -15.74 2.59
N ARG A 38 -5.51 -14.89 3.43
CA ARG A 38 -4.38 -14.01 3.06
C ARG A 38 -4.80 -12.89 2.11
N GLU A 39 -6.05 -12.48 2.21
CA GLU A 39 -6.62 -11.39 1.43
C GLU A 39 -6.90 -10.20 2.33
N ILE A 40 -6.75 -9.01 1.77
CA ILE A 40 -7.15 -7.77 2.43
C ILE A 40 -8.67 -7.79 2.61
N GLU A 41 -9.13 -7.81 3.86
CA GLU A 41 -10.56 -8.00 4.19
C GLU A 41 -11.27 -6.66 4.46
N TYR A 42 -10.63 -5.79 5.22
CA TYR A 42 -11.16 -4.48 5.59
C TYR A 42 -10.04 -3.44 5.59
N GLY A 43 -10.38 -2.24 5.14
CA GLY A 43 -9.44 -1.15 4.96
C GLY A 43 -10.05 0.19 5.32
N THR A 44 -9.40 0.93 6.23
CA THR A 44 -9.79 2.30 6.56
C THR A 44 -8.81 3.27 5.93
N TRP A 45 -9.34 4.20 5.14
CA TRP A 45 -8.57 5.28 4.52
C TRP A 45 -8.61 6.52 5.39
N SER A 46 -7.46 7.14 5.59
CA SER A 46 -7.36 8.56 5.94
C SER A 46 -6.44 9.23 4.93
N LEU A 47 -6.91 10.34 4.35
CA LEU A 47 -6.15 11.22 3.48
C LEU A 47 -6.51 12.63 3.92
N SER A 48 -5.58 13.59 3.81
CA SER A 48 -5.90 14.98 4.11
C SER A 48 -7.09 15.46 3.26
N ASP A 49 -7.95 16.28 3.86
CA ASP A 49 -9.25 16.69 3.29
C ASP A 49 -9.16 17.26 1.88
N PHE A 50 -8.04 17.91 1.54
CA PHE A 50 -7.79 18.52 0.23
C PHE A 50 -7.75 17.54 -0.95
N VAL A 51 -7.53 16.25 -0.70
CA VAL A 51 -7.36 15.29 -1.79
C VAL A 51 -8.72 14.75 -2.25
N TRP A 52 -9.69 14.54 -1.35
CA TRP A 52 -10.89 13.69 -1.56
C TRP A 52 -11.79 14.03 -2.75
N GLU A 53 -11.72 15.26 -3.25
CA GLU A 53 -12.52 15.72 -4.39
C GLU A 53 -11.93 15.31 -5.75
N ARG A 54 -10.73 14.71 -5.77
CA ARG A 54 -10.03 14.31 -6.99
C ARG A 54 -10.49 12.94 -7.50
N PRO A 55 -10.98 12.81 -8.74
CA PRO A 55 -11.41 11.53 -9.30
C PRO A 55 -10.27 10.50 -9.39
N GLU A 56 -9.02 10.96 -9.49
CA GLU A 56 -7.82 10.12 -9.55
C GLU A 56 -7.58 9.33 -8.26
N ILE A 57 -8.18 9.73 -7.13
CA ILE A 57 -8.06 9.00 -5.87
C ILE A 57 -8.62 7.59 -6.00
N SER A 58 -9.79 7.44 -6.61
CA SER A 58 -10.42 6.12 -6.72
C SER A 58 -9.50 5.16 -7.48
N LEU A 59 -8.84 5.65 -8.53
CA LEU A 59 -7.86 4.89 -9.30
C LEU A 59 -6.59 4.60 -8.49
N PHE A 60 -6.06 5.59 -7.77
CA PHE A 60 -4.93 5.41 -6.87
C PHE A 60 -5.20 4.36 -5.79
N LYS A 61 -6.38 4.40 -5.17
CA LYS A 61 -6.81 3.45 -4.15
C LYS A 61 -6.85 2.03 -4.70
N LEU A 62 -7.43 1.85 -5.88
CA LEU A 62 -7.51 0.56 -6.55
C LEU A 62 -6.09 -0.02 -6.76
N TYR A 63 -5.20 0.75 -7.38
CA TYR A 63 -3.83 0.30 -7.62
C TYR A 63 -3.03 0.06 -6.34
N LEU A 64 -3.25 0.86 -5.29
CA LEU A 64 -2.60 0.62 -4.02
C LEU A 64 -3.07 -0.70 -3.40
N ILE A 65 -4.39 -0.97 -3.40
CA ILE A 65 -4.94 -2.22 -2.85
C ILE A 65 -4.42 -3.44 -3.62
N GLU A 66 -4.41 -3.40 -4.96
CA GLU A 66 -3.87 -4.48 -5.79
C GLU A 66 -2.39 -4.74 -5.50
N LEU A 67 -1.61 -3.66 -5.34
CA LEU A 67 -0.20 -3.78 -5.00
C LEU A 67 -0.02 -4.39 -3.59
N LEU A 68 -0.77 -3.91 -2.60
CA LEU A 68 -0.72 -4.42 -1.23
C LEU A 68 -1.12 -5.90 -1.16
N GLN A 69 -2.14 -6.33 -1.91
CA GLN A 69 -2.55 -7.74 -2.00
C GLN A 69 -1.41 -8.61 -2.55
N ASN A 70 -0.69 -8.13 -3.56
CA ASN A 70 0.50 -8.82 -4.08
C ASN A 70 1.61 -8.90 -3.02
N LEU A 71 1.86 -7.81 -2.29
CA LEU A 71 2.87 -7.78 -1.22
C LEU A 71 2.52 -8.75 -0.08
N VAL A 72 1.26 -8.80 0.34
CA VAL A 72 0.76 -9.77 1.32
C VAL A 72 1.02 -11.19 0.86
N THR A 73 0.71 -11.49 -0.40
CA THR A 73 0.91 -12.81 -1.00
C THR A 73 2.38 -13.24 -1.00
N VAL A 74 3.28 -12.34 -1.40
CA VAL A 74 4.73 -12.58 -1.43
C VAL A 74 5.26 -12.78 -0.02
N ARG A 75 4.94 -11.87 0.89
CA ARG A 75 5.38 -11.91 2.30
C ARG A 75 4.96 -13.22 2.97
N HIS A 76 3.72 -13.65 2.75
CA HIS A 76 3.24 -14.93 3.27
C HIS A 76 3.96 -16.12 2.63
N THR A 77 4.18 -16.10 1.31
CA THR A 77 4.88 -17.19 0.60
C THR A 77 6.29 -17.39 1.12
N ASN A 78 6.95 -16.31 1.55
CA ASN A 78 8.29 -16.35 2.12
C ASN A 78 8.29 -16.61 3.64
N GLY A 79 7.12 -16.88 4.25
CA GLY A 79 6.99 -17.29 5.65
C GLY A 79 7.11 -16.16 6.66
N PHE A 80 7.01 -14.89 6.24
CA PHE A 80 7.05 -13.76 7.16
C PHE A 80 5.69 -13.55 7.83
N GLU A 81 5.71 -13.25 9.12
CA GLU A 81 4.50 -12.86 9.85
C GLU A 81 4.00 -11.48 9.38
N ILE A 82 2.67 -11.33 9.42
CA ILE A 82 1.98 -10.07 9.17
C ILE A 82 1.18 -9.73 10.42
N SER A 83 1.40 -8.52 10.96
CA SER A 83 0.71 -8.07 12.18
C SER A 83 -0.76 -7.77 11.89
N SER A 84 -1.59 -7.77 12.93
CA SER A 84 -2.94 -7.23 12.86
C SER A 84 -2.98 -5.70 12.70
N THR A 85 -1.83 -5.02 12.73
CA THR A 85 -1.70 -3.56 12.67
C THR A 85 -1.08 -3.04 11.37
N THR A 86 -1.19 -3.79 10.27
CA THR A 86 -0.57 -3.43 9.00
C THR A 86 -1.19 -2.17 8.40
N LYS A 87 -0.35 -1.28 7.86
CA LYS A 87 -0.80 -0.08 7.16
C LYS A 87 0.15 0.39 6.08
N ALA A 88 -0.40 1.01 5.04
CA ALA A 88 0.34 1.81 4.08
C ALA A 88 0.31 3.28 4.52
N VAL A 89 1.46 3.88 4.76
CA VAL A 89 1.63 5.30 5.07
C VAL A 89 1.99 6.04 3.79
N ILE A 90 1.26 7.12 3.53
CA ILE A 90 1.38 7.97 2.34
C ILE A 90 1.81 9.36 2.80
N GLY A 91 2.78 9.96 2.10
CA GLY A 91 3.22 11.32 2.37
C GLY A 91 4.60 11.62 1.83
N GLY A 92 4.86 12.90 1.58
CA GLY A 92 6.15 13.38 1.08
C GLY A 92 6.53 12.81 -0.29
N GLY A 93 5.55 12.42 -1.11
CA GLY A 93 5.76 11.79 -2.41
C GLY A 93 6.15 10.32 -2.33
N THR A 94 5.88 9.65 -1.20
CA THR A 94 6.26 8.25 -0.97
C THR A 94 5.11 7.43 -0.39
N ILE A 95 5.22 6.11 -0.54
CA ILE A 95 4.33 5.13 0.10
C ILE A 95 5.23 4.12 0.84
N LYS A 96 4.93 3.86 2.10
CA LYS A 96 5.66 2.91 2.95
C LYS A 96 4.70 1.95 3.62
N VAL A 97 4.98 0.65 3.56
CA VAL A 97 4.17 -0.36 4.25
C VAL A 97 4.81 -0.68 5.59
N ILE A 98 4.00 -0.62 6.65
CA ILE A 98 4.34 -1.06 7.99
C ILE A 98 3.61 -2.37 8.20
N TRP A 99 4.37 -3.45 8.37
CA TRP A 99 3.87 -4.82 8.51
C TRP A 99 3.43 -5.13 9.92
#